data_AF-A0A352JVG1-F1
#
_entry.id   AF-A0A352JVG1-F1
#
_cell.length_a   1.000
_cell.length_b   1.000
_cell.length_c   1.000
_cell.angle_alpha   90.00
_cell.angle_beta   90.00
_cell.angle_gamma   90.00
#
_symmetry.space_group_name_H-M   'P 1'
#
loop_
_entity.id
_entity.type
_entity.pdbx_description
1 polymer ?
#
loop_
_entity_poly.entity_id
_entity_poly.type
_entity_poly.pdbx_seq_one_letter_code
_entity_poly.pdbx_strand_id
1 'polypeptide(L)'
;KSKTVAELRLKAKEGLERQAHEDAAKVLRNEVIKRVIDVNTFDVPVSLLEDYLHNVIDDFKKKNEKVDEQAIRSQYRGLGENLIRWNYLYNEIAKAEKLKVEAEDRKVWVENFAKAYNITEEAAREYLGKSKKIQDIDDSILENKVLDFIINNSEIITV
;
A
#
# COMPACT_ATOMS: atom_id res chain seq x y z
N LYS A 1 -29.65 -7.27 24.09
CA LYS A 1 -28.93 -6.37 25.04
C LYS A 1 -29.05 -4.95 24.52
N SER A 2 -29.76 -4.07 25.24
CA SER A 2 -29.98 -2.68 24.82
C SER A 2 -28.70 -1.88 25.08
N LYS A 3 -28.05 -1.36 24.03
CA LYS A 3 -26.87 -0.50 24.18
C LYS A 3 -27.34 0.86 24.70
N THR A 4 -26.79 1.33 25.81
CA THR A 4 -27.14 2.66 26.34
C THR A 4 -26.58 3.76 25.43
N VAL A 5 -27.19 4.95 25.43
CA VAL A 5 -26.71 6.10 24.64
C VAL A 5 -25.25 6.44 24.97
N ALA A 6 -24.83 6.23 26.22
CA ALA A 6 -23.44 6.41 26.65
C ALA A 6 -22.47 5.41 25.99
N GLU A 7 -22.82 4.12 25.94
CA GLU A 7 -22.02 3.09 25.26
C GLU A 7 -21.92 3.32 23.75
N LEU A 8 -22.99 3.82 23.12
CA LEU A 8 -22.98 4.16 21.70
C LEU A 8 -22.09 5.38 21.41
N ARG A 9 -22.12 6.40 22.28
CA ARG A 9 -21.23 7.57 22.16
C ARG A 9 -19.77 7.20 22.36
N LEU A 10 -19.46 6.33 23.32
CA LEU A 10 -18.09 5.86 23.55
C LEU A 10 -17.57 5.08 22.34
N LYS A 11 -18.35 4.13 21.81
CA LYS A 11 -17.97 3.38 20.61
C LYS A 11 -17.82 4.26 19.37
N ALA A 12 -18.68 5.27 19.23
CA ALA A 12 -18.56 6.25 18.14
C ALA A 12 -17.26 7.06 18.26
N LYS A 13 -16.93 7.50 19.48
CA LYS A 13 -15.67 8.23 19.75
C LYS A 13 -14.44 7.37 19.46
N GLU A 14 -14.38 6.15 19.98
CA GLU A 14 -13.28 5.20 19.73
C GLU A 14 -13.15 4.89 18.22
N GLY A 15 -14.28 4.76 17.52
CA GLY A 15 -14.30 4.56 16.07
C GLY A 15 -13.72 5.75 15.30
N LEU A 16 -14.09 6.97 15.68
CA LEU A 16 -13.58 8.20 15.07
C LEU A 16 -12.09 8.41 15.36
N GLU A 17 -11.64 8.14 16.59
CA GLU A 17 -10.22 8.24 16.96
C GLU A 17 -9.36 7.24 16.17
N ARG A 18 -9.83 5.99 16.05
CA ARG A 18 -9.15 4.98 15.23
C ARG A 18 -9.10 5.38 13.77
N GLN A 19 -10.22 5.86 13.21
CA GLN A 19 -10.26 6.31 11.83
C GLN A 19 -9.31 7.50 11.59
N ALA A 20 -9.31 8.49 12.47
CA ALA A 20 -8.41 9.64 12.39
C ALA A 20 -6.94 9.21 12.44
N HIS A 21 -6.59 8.23 13.30
CA HIS A 21 -5.24 7.69 13.37
C HIS A 21 -4.84 6.93 12.10
N GLU A 22 -5.74 6.08 11.57
CA GLU A 22 -5.51 5.36 10.32
C GLU A 22 -5.34 6.32 9.14
N ASP A 23 -6.13 7.39 9.08
CA ASP A 23 -6.06 8.40 8.02
C ASP A 23 -4.78 9.25 8.15
N ALA A 24 -4.40 9.66 9.36
CA ALA A 24 -3.14 10.35 9.61
C ALA A 24 -1.93 9.49 9.23
N ALA A 25 -1.94 8.20 9.57
CA ALA A 25 -0.88 7.26 9.19
C ALA A 25 -0.77 7.10 7.66
N LYS A 26 -1.89 7.04 6.94
CA LYS A 26 -1.89 7.00 5.47
C LYS A 26 -1.31 8.28 4.86
N VAL A 27 -1.72 9.44 5.37
CA VAL A 27 -1.20 10.74 4.91
C VAL A 27 0.31 10.81 5.13
N LEU A 28 0.78 10.46 6.33
CA LEU A 28 2.20 10.44 6.65
C LEU A 28 2.99 9.53 5.69
N ARG A 29 2.51 8.30 5.48
CA ARG A 29 3.15 7.35 4.55
C ARG A 29 3.23 7.90 3.13
N ASN A 30 2.15 8.49 2.63
CA ASN A 30 2.13 9.08 1.29
C ASN A 30 3.10 10.27 1.17
N GLU A 31 3.18 11.13 2.18
CA GLU A 31 4.12 12.24 2.19
C GLU A 31 5.57 11.77 2.25
N VAL A 32 5.87 10.72 3.04
CA VAL A 32 7.20 10.09 3.07
C VAL A 32 7.58 9.53 1.69
N ILE A 33 6.69 8.75 1.06
CA ILE A 33 6.93 8.21 -0.28
C ILE A 33 7.22 9.33 -1.27
N LYS A 34 6.36 10.36 -1.28
CA LYS A 34 6.52 11.52 -2.16
C LYS A 34 7.86 12.21 -1.93
N ARG A 35 8.24 12.44 -0.68
CA ARG A 35 9.52 13.08 -0.35
C ARG A 35 10.71 12.24 -0.80
N VAL A 36 10.65 10.92 -0.64
CA VAL A 36 11.70 10.00 -1.09
C VAL A 36 11.85 10.03 -2.61
N ILE A 37 10.73 10.07 -3.35
CA ILE A 37 10.72 10.21 -4.81
C ILE A 37 11.26 11.59 -5.24
N ASP A 38 10.83 12.66 -4.59
CA ASP A 38 11.24 14.04 -4.93
C ASP A 38 12.74 14.26 -4.74
N VAL A 39 13.35 13.63 -3.74
CA VAL A 39 14.80 13.69 -3.49
C VAL A 39 15.58 12.83 -4.50
N ASN A 40 14.98 11.78 -5.03
CA ASN A 40 15.62 10.81 -5.92
C ASN A 40 14.94 10.78 -7.28
N THR A 41 15.21 11.81 -8.09
CA THR A 41 14.68 11.89 -9.46
C THR A 41 15.50 11.02 -10.41
N PHE A 42 14.84 10.07 -11.07
CA PHE A 42 15.43 9.30 -12.17
C PHE A 42 14.38 8.98 -13.25
N ASP A 43 14.89 8.69 -14.44
CA ASP A 43 14.06 8.35 -15.59
C ASP A 43 13.55 6.91 -15.47
N VAL A 44 12.23 6.77 -15.61
CA VAL A 44 11.56 5.48 -15.55
C VAL A 44 11.54 4.85 -16.95
N PRO A 45 11.80 3.53 -17.08
CA PRO A 45 11.69 2.85 -18.36
C PRO A 45 10.29 3.01 -18.98
N VAL A 46 10.23 3.53 -20.21
CA VAL A 46 8.95 3.79 -20.92
C VAL A 46 8.14 2.51 -21.07
N SER A 47 8.77 1.36 -21.31
CA SER A 47 8.08 0.08 -21.42
C SER A 47 7.27 -0.27 -20.16
N LEU A 48 7.84 -0.06 -18.96
CA LEU A 48 7.13 -0.35 -17.70
C LEU A 48 5.97 0.61 -17.47
N LEU A 49 6.15 1.88 -17.84
CA LEU A 49 5.10 2.89 -17.75
C LEU A 49 3.94 2.57 -18.71
N GLU A 50 4.26 2.16 -19.93
CA GLU A 50 3.26 1.76 -20.92
C GLU A 50 2.50 0.50 -20.50
N ASP A 51 3.19 -0.49 -19.93
CA ASP A 51 2.57 -1.70 -19.37
C ASP A 51 1.62 -1.35 -18.22
N TYR A 52 2.03 -0.48 -17.29
CA TYR A 52 1.17 0.01 -16.23
C TYR A 52 -0.08 0.71 -16.77
N LEU A 53 0.09 1.64 -17.71
CA LEU A 53 -1.03 2.37 -18.31
C LEU A 53 -1.97 1.44 -19.08
N HIS A 54 -1.43 0.42 -19.75
CA HIS A 54 -2.23 -0.59 -20.44
C HIS A 54 -3.09 -1.38 -19.46
N ASN A 55 -2.51 -1.87 -18.36
CA ASN A 55 -3.24 -2.58 -17.31
C ASN A 55 -4.36 -1.71 -16.69
N VAL A 56 -4.07 -0.42 -16.42
CA VAL A 56 -5.06 0.52 -15.90
C VAL A 56 -6.22 0.68 -16.88
N ILE A 57 -5.93 0.92 -18.17
CA ILE A 57 -6.96 1.04 -19.22
C ILE A 57 -7.81 -0.23 -19.29
N ASP A 58 -7.19 -1.40 -19.28
CA ASP A 58 -7.88 -2.68 -19.36
C ASP A 58 -8.83 -2.89 -18.17
N ASP A 59 -8.41 -2.49 -16.97
CA ASP A 59 -9.27 -2.55 -15.79
C ASP A 59 -10.44 -1.57 -15.84
N PHE A 60 -10.25 -0.40 -16.46
CA PHE A 60 -11.34 0.52 -16.74
C PHE A 60 -12.31 -0.04 -17.79
N LYS A 61 -11.79 -0.67 -18.86
CA LYS A 61 -12.60 -1.31 -19.92
C LYS A 61 -13.43 -2.47 -19.40
N LYS A 62 -12.90 -3.25 -18.45
CA LYS A 62 -13.66 -4.33 -17.78
C LYS A 62 -14.85 -3.80 -16.97
N LYS A 63 -14.78 -2.55 -16.49
CA LYS A 63 -15.81 -1.93 -15.65
C LYS A 63 -16.78 -1.05 -16.44
N ASN A 64 -16.33 -0.44 -17.53
CA ASN A 64 -17.09 0.48 -18.37
C ASN A 64 -16.85 0.20 -19.86
N GLU A 65 -17.91 0.16 -20.68
CA GLU A 65 -17.80 -0.07 -22.13
C GLU A 65 -17.20 1.12 -22.91
N LYS A 66 -17.30 2.34 -22.37
CA LYS A 66 -16.75 3.56 -23.01
C LYS A 66 -15.64 4.14 -22.16
N VAL A 67 -14.41 4.01 -22.66
CA VAL A 67 -13.19 4.47 -22.01
C VAL A 67 -12.43 5.38 -22.96
N ASP A 68 -12.16 6.61 -22.52
CA ASP A 68 -11.22 7.50 -23.20
C ASP A 68 -9.80 7.15 -22.75
N GLU A 69 -9.11 6.36 -23.57
CA GLU A 69 -7.75 5.90 -23.27
C GLU A 69 -6.75 7.05 -23.16
N GLN A 70 -6.91 8.12 -23.94
CA GLN A 70 -5.99 9.24 -23.95
C GLN A 70 -6.11 10.05 -22.66
N ALA A 71 -7.34 10.28 -22.21
CA ALA A 71 -7.61 10.94 -20.93
C ALA A 71 -7.03 10.14 -19.75
N ILE A 72 -7.22 8.81 -19.74
CA ILE A 72 -6.67 7.94 -18.69
C ILE A 72 -5.14 7.97 -18.72
N ARG A 73 -4.51 7.85 -19.90
CA ARG A 73 -3.05 7.91 -20.00
C ARG A 73 -2.51 9.21 -19.44
N SER A 74 -3.13 10.35 -19.76
CA SER A 74 -2.68 11.64 -19.25
C SER A 74 -2.85 11.77 -17.73
N GLN A 75 -3.93 11.23 -17.17
CA GLN A 75 -4.19 11.31 -15.72
C GLN A 75 -3.31 10.36 -14.91
N TYR A 76 -3.10 9.14 -15.40
CA TYR A 76 -2.40 8.09 -14.67
C TYR A 76 -0.91 8.02 -14.96
N ARG A 77 -0.40 8.73 -15.97
CA ARG A 77 1.04 8.73 -16.30
C ARG A 77 1.90 9.17 -15.10
N GLY A 78 1.58 10.30 -14.48
CA GLY A 78 2.33 10.79 -13.32
C GLY A 78 2.26 9.83 -12.12
N LEU A 79 1.11 9.19 -11.91
CA LEU A 79 0.93 8.18 -10.86
C LEU A 79 1.75 6.91 -11.15
N GLY A 80 1.73 6.45 -12.41
CA GLY A 80 2.51 5.28 -12.85
C GLY A 80 4.00 5.51 -12.75
N GLU A 81 4.49 6.68 -13.16
CA GLU A 81 5.90 7.05 -12.99
C GLU A 81 6.30 7.04 -11.52
N ASN A 82 5.50 7.65 -10.65
CA ASN A 82 5.78 7.67 -9.21
C ASN A 82 5.74 6.28 -8.58
N LEU A 83 4.79 5.43 -8.98
CA LEU A 83 4.69 4.05 -8.51
C LEU A 83 5.92 3.23 -8.91
N ILE A 84 6.35 3.35 -10.16
CA ILE A 84 7.54 2.64 -10.62
C ILE A 84 8.79 3.18 -9.93
N ARG A 85 8.93 4.51 -9.78
CA ARG A 85 10.05 5.10 -9.04
C ARG A 85 10.11 4.57 -7.62
N TRP A 86 8.97 4.59 -6.92
CA TRP A 86 8.86 4.05 -5.58
C TRP A 86 9.26 2.58 -5.51
N ASN A 87 8.81 1.77 -6.49
CA ASN A 87 9.16 0.35 -6.55
C ASN A 87 10.66 0.11 -6.58
N TYR A 88 11.40 0.84 -7.42
CA TYR A 88 12.86 0.75 -7.44
C TYR A 88 13.49 1.25 -6.14
N LEU A 89 13.02 2.38 -5.61
CA LEU A 89 13.60 3.01 -4.42
C LEU A 89 13.45 2.13 -3.18
N TYR A 90 12.26 1.60 -2.89
CA TYR A 90 12.10 0.76 -1.70
C TYR A 90 12.91 -0.53 -1.82
N ASN A 91 13.03 -1.10 -3.02
CA ASN A 91 13.83 -2.30 -3.25
C ASN A 91 15.32 -2.04 -3.04
N GLU A 92 15.84 -0.90 -3.48
CA GLU A 92 17.23 -0.52 -3.25
C GLU A 92 17.50 -0.20 -1.77
N ILE A 93 16.58 0.50 -1.08
CA ILE A 93 16.68 0.74 0.36
C ILE A 93 16.67 -0.58 1.13
N ALA A 94 15.77 -1.51 0.77
CA ALA A 94 15.71 -2.84 1.36
C ALA A 94 17.04 -3.60 1.21
N LYS A 95 17.68 -3.54 0.04
CA LYS A 95 19.00 -4.15 -0.18
C LYS A 95 20.10 -3.49 0.63
N ALA A 96 20.14 -2.15 0.65
CA ALA A 96 21.15 -1.38 1.38
C ALA A 96 21.11 -1.68 2.89
N GLU A 97 19.90 -1.69 3.45
CA GLU A 97 19.65 -1.95 4.88
C GLU A 97 19.52 -3.45 5.21
N LYS A 98 19.67 -4.33 4.21
CA LYS A 98 19.54 -5.80 4.33
C LYS A 98 18.19 -6.23 4.92
N LEU A 99 17.13 -5.48 4.65
CA LEU A 99 15.78 -5.81 5.03
C LEU A 99 15.31 -7.01 4.19
N LYS A 100 14.79 -8.02 4.87
CA LYS A 100 14.26 -9.23 4.25
C LYS A 100 12.90 -9.57 4.85
N VAL A 101 12.10 -10.26 4.04
CA VAL A 101 10.83 -10.83 4.49
C VAL A 101 11.11 -12.18 5.12
N GLU A 102 10.99 -12.23 6.44
CA GLU A 102 11.15 -13.45 7.22
C GLU A 102 9.83 -14.22 7.27
N ALA A 103 9.91 -15.50 7.66
CA ALA A 103 8.70 -16.32 7.80
C ALA A 103 7.71 -15.77 8.84
N GLU A 104 8.23 -15.13 9.90
CA GLU A 104 7.40 -14.50 10.93
C GLU A 104 6.62 -13.30 10.37
N ASP A 105 7.22 -12.50 9.48
CA ASP A 105 6.54 -11.35 8.89
C ASP A 105 5.35 -11.79 8.02
N ARG A 106 5.52 -12.87 7.25
CA ARG A 106 4.43 -13.48 6.48
C ARG A 106 3.32 -13.97 7.39
N LYS A 107 3.66 -14.56 8.53
CA LYS A 107 2.67 -15.05 9.50
C LYS A 107 1.89 -13.88 10.11
N VAL A 108 2.56 -12.83 10.56
CA VAL A 108 1.93 -11.60 11.08
C VAL A 108 1.03 -10.97 10.02
N TRP A 109 1.50 -10.90 8.77
CA TRP A 109 0.70 -10.37 7.66
C TRP A 109 -0.57 -11.21 7.43
N VAL A 110 -0.46 -12.55 7.43
CA VAL A 110 -1.60 -13.47 7.31
C VAL A 110 -2.60 -13.29 8.45
N GLU A 111 -2.12 -13.17 9.68
CA GLU A 111 -2.97 -12.93 10.85
C GLU A 111 -3.71 -11.59 10.74
N ASN A 112 -3.02 -10.53 10.31
CA ASN A 112 -3.62 -9.21 10.12
C ASN A 112 -4.63 -9.22 8.96
N PHE A 113 -4.31 -9.90 7.86
CA PHE A 113 -5.22 -10.08 6.73
C PHE A 113 -6.47 -10.86 7.15
N ALA A 114 -6.31 -11.96 7.89
CA ALA A 114 -7.42 -12.75 8.42
C ALA A 114 -8.35 -11.92 9.31
N LYS A 115 -7.77 -11.10 10.20
CA LYS A 115 -8.52 -10.16 11.05
C LYS A 115 -9.24 -9.08 10.23
N ALA A 116 -8.56 -8.48 9.25
CA ALA A 116 -9.12 -7.40 8.44
C ALA A 116 -10.31 -7.86 7.57
N TYR A 117 -10.22 -9.05 7.00
CA TYR A 117 -11.26 -9.64 6.16
C TYR A 117 -12.25 -10.52 6.94
N ASN A 118 -12.04 -10.65 8.25
CA ASN A 118 -12.86 -11.47 9.14
C ASN A 118 -13.01 -12.93 8.65
N ILE A 119 -11.89 -13.51 8.18
CA ILE A 119 -11.75 -14.88 7.69
C ILE A 119 -10.84 -15.69 8.61
N THR A 120 -10.83 -17.02 8.48
CA THR A 120 -9.88 -17.87 9.21
C THR A 120 -8.47 -17.75 8.65
N GLU A 121 -7.45 -17.97 9.49
CA GLU A 121 -6.06 -18.02 9.02
C GLU A 121 -5.83 -19.08 7.96
N GLU A 122 -6.55 -20.20 8.01
CA GLU A 122 -6.48 -21.28 7.03
C GLU A 122 -7.00 -20.82 5.67
N ALA A 123 -8.13 -20.11 5.64
CA ALA A 123 -8.65 -19.51 4.42
C ALA A 123 -7.72 -18.41 3.87
N ALA A 124 -7.10 -17.62 4.76
CA ALA A 124 -6.08 -16.65 4.37
C ALA A 124 -4.87 -17.35 3.74
N ARG A 125 -4.31 -18.38 4.39
CA ARG A 125 -3.19 -19.19 3.85
C ARG A 125 -3.53 -19.85 2.52
N GLU A 126 -4.75 -20.38 2.38
CA GLU A 126 -5.22 -20.99 1.13
C GLU A 126 -5.34 -19.95 -0.01
N TYR A 127 -5.80 -18.74 0.30
CA TYR A 127 -5.82 -17.63 -0.65
C TYR A 127 -4.40 -17.25 -1.13
N LEU A 128 -3.41 -17.30 -0.21
CA LEU A 128 -2.01 -17.07 -0.56
C LEU A 128 -1.43 -18.20 -1.40
N GLY A 129 -1.66 -19.45 -1.03
CA GLY A 129 -1.10 -20.61 -1.73
C GLY A 129 -1.66 -20.81 -3.15
N LYS A 130 -2.90 -20.41 -3.40
CA LYS A 130 -3.55 -20.57 -4.72
C LYS A 130 -3.21 -19.48 -5.72
N SER A 131 -2.75 -18.33 -5.27
CA SER A 131 -2.51 -17.20 -6.15
C SER A 131 -1.00 -16.98 -6.30
N LYS A 132 -0.56 -16.64 -7.51
CA LYS A 132 0.81 -16.13 -7.76
C LYS A 132 1.14 -14.83 -6.99
N LYS A 133 0.28 -14.41 -6.04
CA LYS A 133 0.41 -13.21 -5.22
C LYS A 133 1.37 -13.37 -4.04
N ILE A 134 1.96 -14.54 -3.81
CA ILE A 134 2.99 -14.69 -2.75
C ILE A 134 4.10 -13.66 -2.95
N GLN A 135 4.51 -13.42 -4.20
CA GLN A 135 5.49 -12.39 -4.52
C GLN A 135 4.95 -10.99 -4.22
N ASP A 136 3.71 -10.68 -4.63
CA ASP A 136 3.06 -9.40 -4.32
C ASP A 136 2.94 -9.15 -2.81
N ILE A 137 2.78 -10.21 -2.02
CA ILE A 137 2.68 -10.15 -0.55
C ILE A 137 4.05 -9.90 0.07
N ASP A 138 5.07 -10.63 -0.37
CA ASP A 138 6.44 -10.39 0.08
C ASP A 138 6.87 -8.95 -0.28
N ASP A 139 6.54 -8.48 -1.49
CA ASP A 139 6.78 -7.10 -1.92
C ASP A 139 6.03 -6.09 -1.04
N SER A 140 4.76 -6.36 -0.71
CA SER A 140 3.95 -5.51 0.18
C SER A 140 4.51 -5.48 1.61
N ILE A 141 4.99 -6.61 2.13
CA ILE A 141 5.61 -6.70 3.46
C ILE A 141 6.92 -5.91 3.47
N LEU A 142 7.73 -6.08 2.43
CA LEU A 142 9.00 -5.40 2.29
C LEU A 142 8.81 -3.89 2.18
N GLU A 143 7.86 -3.44 1.38
CA GLU A 143 7.49 -2.03 1.24
C GLU A 143 7.09 -1.43 2.60
N ASN A 144 6.21 -2.09 3.35
CA ASN A 144 5.81 -1.62 4.68
C ASN A 144 6.99 -1.54 5.64
N LYS A 145 7.89 -2.52 5.65
CA LYS A 145 9.11 -2.49 6.46
C LYS A 145 10.02 -1.33 6.12
N VAL A 146 10.21 -1.06 4.82
CA VAL A 146 11.03 0.06 4.35
C VAL A 146 10.40 1.37 4.77
N LEU A 147 9.08 1.53 4.63
CA LEU A 147 8.37 2.73 5.10
C LEU A 147 8.51 2.94 6.60
N ASP A 148 8.29 1.89 7.39
CA ASP A 148 8.42 1.98 8.84
C ASP A 148 9.87 2.29 9.25
N PHE A 149 10.87 1.75 8.53
CA PHE A 149 12.28 2.11 8.71
C PHE A 149 12.57 3.58 8.41
N ILE A 150 12.05 4.11 7.30
CA ILE A 150 12.22 5.51 6.93
C ILE A 150 11.56 6.42 7.97
N ILE A 151 10.32 6.10 8.37
CA ILE A 151 9.56 6.86 9.37
C ILE A 151 10.33 6.90 10.70
N ASN A 152 10.79 5.74 11.19
CA ASN A 152 11.50 5.63 12.46
C ASN A 152 12.87 6.34 12.45
N ASN A 153 13.52 6.44 11.30
CA ASN A 153 14.80 7.13 11.14
C ASN A 153 14.66 8.59 10.64
N SER A 154 13.42 9.08 10.49
CA SER A 154 13.15 10.44 10.03
C SER A 154 12.70 11.34 11.19
N GLU A 155 13.16 12.60 11.18
CA GLU A 155 12.63 13.61 12.10
C GLU A 155 11.23 14.04 11.62
N ILE A 156 10.20 13.52 12.26
CA ILE A 156 8.81 13.93 12.00
C ILE A 156 8.57 15.28 12.68
N ILE A 157 8.79 16.37 11.95
CA ILE A 157 8.41 17.71 12.42
C ILE A 157 6.89 17.82 12.30
N THR A 158 6.19 17.67 13.42
CA THR A 158 4.74 17.89 13.48
C THR A 158 4.50 19.41 13.52
N VAL A 159 3.89 19.97 12.46
CA VAL A 159 3.52 21.39 12.36
C VAL A 159 2.12 21.62 12.94
#